data_AF-A0A2T4UAS3-F1
#
_entry.id   AF-A0A2T4UAS3-F1
#
_cell.length_a   1.000
_cell.length_b   1.000
_cell.length_c   1.000
_cell.angle_alpha   90.00
_cell.angle_beta   90.00
_cell.angle_gamma   90.00
#
_symmetry.space_group_name_H-M   'P 1'
#
loop_
_entity.id
_entity.type
_entity.pdbx_description
1 polymer ?
#
loop_
_entity_poly.entity_id
_entity_poly.type
_entity_poly.pdbx_seq_one_letter_code
_entity_poly.pdbx_strand_id
1 'polypeptide(L)' 'MTYLELLQHLRAYQAFIYTGDKEADLDMITDEIKEQHQLGLIDDKFLRDALLVLSGERSKLKKNRNDKD' A
#
# COMPACT_ATOMS: atom_id res chain seq x y z
N MET A 1 -4.55 -8.47 7.46
CA MET A 1 -4.92 -7.16 6.91
C MET A 1 -5.20 -7.34 5.41
N THR A 2 -6.24 -6.70 4.88
CA THR A 2 -6.55 -6.63 3.45
C THR A 2 -6.12 -5.29 2.87
N TYR A 3 -6.07 -5.17 1.53
CA TYR A 3 -5.77 -3.88 0.90
C TYR A 3 -6.81 -2.81 1.23
N LEU A 4 -8.09 -3.18 1.34
CA LEU A 4 -9.14 -2.25 1.74
C LEU A 4 -8.94 -1.74 3.18
N GLU A 5 -8.58 -2.62 4.11
CA GLU A 5 -8.28 -2.25 5.50
C GLU A 5 -7.07 -1.31 5.57
N LEU A 6 -6.03 -1.55 4.76
CA LEU A 6 -4.87 -0.66 4.67
C LEU A 6 -5.27 0.74 4.16
N LEU A 7 -6.13 0.82 3.13
CA LEU A 7 -6.64 2.11 2.64
C LEU A 7 -7.56 2.81 3.65
N GLN A 8 -8.27 2.07 4.50
CA GLN A 8 -9.08 2.65 5.57
C GLN A 8 -8.20 3.23 6.68
N HIS A 9 -7.12 2.55 7.03
CA HIS A 9 -6.11 3.07 7.96
C HIS A 9 -5.54 4.40 7.46
N LEU A 10 -5.07 4.47 6.21
CA LEU A 10 -4.53 5.70 5.63
C LEU A 10 -5.54 6.86 5.61
N ARG A 11 -6.83 6.56 5.40
CA ARG A 11 -7.89 7.58 5.45
C ARG A 11 -8.03 8.23 6.83
N ALA A 12 -7.75 7.51 7.92
CA ALA A 12 -7.78 8.11 9.26
C ALA A 12 -6.72 9.20 9.44
N TYR A 13 -5.64 9.16 8.65
CA TYR A 13 -4.57 10.15 8.63
C TYR A 13 -4.74 11.21 7.52
N GLN A 14 -5.92 11.29 6.89
CA GLN A 14 -6.18 12.16 5.73
C GLN A 14 -5.25 11.91 4.52
N ALA A 15 -4.57 10.76 4.50
CA ALA A 15 -3.74 10.34 3.37
C ALA A 15 -4.63 9.70 2.30
N PHE A 16 -4.97 10.48 1.26
CA PHE A 16 -5.67 9.98 0.07
C PHE A 16 -4.69 9.92 -1.11
N ILE A 17 -4.30 8.70 -1.48
CA ILE A 17 -3.33 8.46 -2.55
C ILE A 17 -4.06 7.95 -3.78
N TYR A 18 -4.09 8.77 -4.83
CA TYR A 18 -4.62 8.41 -6.15
C TYR A 18 -4.03 9.32 -7.24
N THR A 19 -3.12 8.76 -8.02
CA THR A 19 -2.40 9.41 -9.13
C THR A 19 -2.99 9.06 -10.49
N GLY A 20 -3.90 8.07 -10.54
CA GLY A 20 -4.39 7.48 -11.78
C GLY A 20 -3.47 6.40 -12.35
N ASP A 21 -2.25 6.25 -11.82
CA ASP A 21 -1.35 5.14 -12.11
C ASP A 21 -1.27 4.20 -10.89
N LYS A 22 -1.67 2.94 -11.10
CA LYS A 22 -1.77 1.98 -10.00
C LYS A 22 -0.41 1.60 -9.41
N GLU A 23 0.67 1.65 -10.20
CA GLU A 23 2.02 1.33 -9.73
C GLU A 23 2.54 2.47 -8.85
N ALA A 24 2.41 3.72 -9.31
CA ALA A 24 2.73 4.91 -8.54
C ALA A 24 1.92 5.01 -7.24
N ASP A 25 0.62 4.67 -7.28
CA ASP A 25 -0.20 4.62 -6.07
C ASP A 25 0.34 3.63 -5.03
N LEU A 26 0.80 2.46 -5.47
CA LEU A 26 1.37 1.45 -4.58
C LEU A 26 2.74 1.88 -4.04
N ASP A 27 3.53 2.63 -4.81
CA ASP A 27 4.79 3.23 -4.35
C ASP A 27 4.51 4.25 -3.24
N MET A 28 3.63 5.22 -3.49
CA MET A 28 3.27 6.25 -2.52
C MET A 28 2.66 5.67 -1.23
N ILE A 29 1.81 4.64 -1.34
CA ILE A 29 1.28 3.95 -0.15
C ILE A 29 2.40 3.28 0.65
N THR A 30 3.40 2.71 -0.04
CA THR A 30 4.54 2.07 0.62
C THR A 30 5.35 3.09 1.42
N ASP A 31 5.59 4.26 0.84
CA ASP A 31 6.37 5.32 1.48
C ASP A 31 5.65 5.91 2.70
N GLU A 32 4.35 6.20 2.58
CA GLU A 32 3.51 6.67 3.69
C GLU A 32 3.52 5.68 4.88
N ILE A 33 3.40 4.37 4.61
CA ILE A 33 3.43 3.36 5.68
C ILE A 33 4.79 3.27 6.36
N LYS A 34 5.90 3.43 5.60
CA LYS A 34 7.24 3.47 6.19
C LYS A 34 7.43 4.72 7.05
N GLU A 35 6.91 5.86 6.60
CA GLU A 35 6.96 7.11 7.36
C GLU A 35 6.15 7.00 8.66
N GLN A 36 4.94 6.45 8.62
CA GLN A 36 4.13 6.20 9.82
C GLN A 36 4.86 5.28 10.82
N HIS A 37 5.58 4.27 10.36
CA HIS A 37 6.40 3.42 11.23
C HIS A 37 7.57 4.19 11.84
N GLN A 38 8.29 4.97 11.02
CA GLN A 38 9.41 5.80 11.49
C GLN A 38 8.97 6.84 12.53
N LEU A 39 7.75 7.38 12.39
CA LEU A 39 7.15 8.32 13.34
C LEU A 39 6.54 7.63 14.58
N GLY A 40 6.55 6.29 14.63
CA GLY A 40 5.98 5.51 15.74
C GLY A 40 4.45 5.45 15.78
N LEU A 41 3.78 5.80 14.67
CA LEU A 41 2.32 5.75 14.55
C LEU A 41 1.78 4.33 14.34
N ILE A 42 2.61 3.44 13.83
CA ILE A 42 2.32 2.01 13.65
C ILE A 42 3.48 1.15 14.16
N ASP A 43 3.17 -0.08 14.56
CA ASP A 43 4.18 -1.03 15.05
C ASP A 43 4.80 -1.89 13.93
N ASP A 44 5.82 -2.68 14.27
CA ASP A 44 6.50 -3.55 13.32
C ASP A 44 5.55 -4.61 12.71
N LYS A 45 4.53 -5.03 13.47
CA LYS A 45 3.57 -6.04 13.00
C LYS A 45 2.71 -5.45 11.89
N PHE A 46 2.21 -4.23 12.09
CA PHE A 46 1.43 -3.50 11.12
C PHE A 46 2.24 -3.25 9.85
N LEU A 47 3.48 -2.77 9.98
CA LEU A 47 4.38 -2.56 8.83
C LEU A 47 4.55 -3.85 8.01
N ARG A 48 4.87 -4.98 8.67
CA ARG A 48 5.01 -6.27 7.97
C ARG A 48 3.74 -6.69 7.25
N ASP A 49 2.60 -6.60 7.91
CA ASP A 49 1.31 -6.98 7.33
C ASP A 49 0.95 -6.08 6.13
N ALA A 50 1.20 -4.77 6.23
CA ALA A 50 0.97 -3.81 5.14
C ALA A 50 1.88 -4.09 3.92
N LEU A 51 3.17 -4.35 4.15
CA LEU A 51 4.12 -4.66 3.06
C LEU A 51 3.75 -5.96 2.33
N LEU A 52 3.26 -6.99 3.05
CA LEU A 52 2.77 -8.23 2.44
C LEU A 52 1.57 -7.99 1.53
N VAL A 53 0.61 -7.17 1.99
CA VAL A 53 -0.56 -6.79 1.20
C VAL A 53 -0.14 -6.04 -0.07
N LEU A 54 0.76 -5.05 0.05
CA LEU A 54 1.24 -4.27 -1.09
C LEU A 54 2.00 -5.13 -2.11
N SER A 55 2.82 -6.08 -1.64
CA SER A 55 3.50 -7.06 -2.50
C SER A 55 2.51 -7.92 -3.28
N GLY A 56 1.42 -8.35 -2.64
CA GLY A 56 0.32 -9.06 -3.28
C GLY A 56 -0.35 -8.26 -4.38
N GLU A 57 -0.66 -6.98 -4.13
CA GLU A 57 -1.26 -6.08 -5.14
C GLU A 57 -0.32 -5.82 -6.32
N ARG A 58 0.98 -5.65 -6.09
CA ARG A 58 1.98 -5.54 -7.16
C ARG A 58 2.04 -6.80 -8.03
N SER A 59 1.95 -7.97 -7.41
CA SER A 59 1.97 -9.25 -8.12
C SER A 59 0.73 -9.40 -9.02
N LYS A 60 -0.46 -9.00 -8.54
CA LYS A 60 -1.68 -8.95 -9.35
C LYS A 60 -1.56 -7.96 -10.51
N LEU A 61 -1.00 -6.77 -10.27
CA LEU A 61 -0.80 -5.76 -11.32
C LEU A 61 0.12 -6.27 -12.44
N LYS A 62 1.23 -6.93 -12.08
CA LYS A 62 2.14 -7.55 -13.06
C LYS A 62 1.48 -8.64 -13.88
N LYS A 63 0.70 -9.52 -13.23
CA LYS A 63 -0.05 -10.57 -13.94
C LYS A 63 -1.03 -9.98 -14.96
N ASN A 64 -1.78 -8.95 -14.57
CA ASN A 64 -2.74 -8.29 -15.46
C ASN A 64 -2.09 -7.54 -16.65
N ARG A 65 -0.81 -7.16 -16.55
CA ARG A 65 -0.03 -6.62 -17.67
C ARG A 65 0.32 -7.74 -18.65
N ASN A 66 0.85 -8.84 -18.14
CA ASN A 66 1.26 -9.98 -18.97
C ASN A 66 0.07 -10.68 -19.67
N ASP A 67 -1.13 -10.66 -19.09
CA ASP A 67 -2.34 -11.24 -19.72
C ASP A 67 -2.92 -10.36 -20.85
N LYS A 68 -2.41 -9.14 -21.05
CA LYS A 68 -2.85 -8.19 -22.09
C LYS A 68 -1.90 -8.09 -23.29
N ASP A 69 -0.74 -8.73 -23.20
CA ASP A 69 0.27 -8.84 -24.27
C ASP A 69 0.10 -10.17 -25.04
#